data_AF-A0AAF3FPH8-F1
#
_entry.id   AF-A0AAF3FPH8-F1
#
_cell.length_a   1.000
_cell.length_b   1.000
_cell.length_c   1.000
_cell.angle_alpha   90.00
_cell.angle_beta   90.00
_cell.angle_gamma   90.00
#
_symmetry.space_group_name_H-M   'P 1'
#
loop_
_entity.id
_entity.type
_entity.pdbx_description
1 polymer ?
#
loop_
_entity_poly.entity_id
_entity_poly.type
_entity_poly.pdbx_seq_one_letter_code
_entity_poly.pdbx_strand_id
1 'polypeptide(L)'
;MATSILYTQHQINRSKEATAARSMCRGVRVEDEFTWLCGFWMRNRSIVITLASLQFVVACFAFSQHIYSVASFRKIFACNFNQTIMANASFLSYDIIIFDFGLFHELIQVQECIANYLDGGYMRCLWCLGQAAALLLALLVCLCVRNAHPLSLWPLLIMQNAYCFGLVILTIATADKLLVSILHPINPRLNLLILYYGTGTGLNHLFCYILWHYYWFEEYQFTARTGKHVIPFWV
;
A
#
# COMPACT_ATOMS: atom_id res chain seq x y z
N MET A 1 20.90 -51.96 -25.51
CA MET A 1 19.56 -51.48 -25.92
C MET A 1 18.67 -51.11 -24.72
N ALA A 2 18.70 -51.84 -23.60
CA ALA A 2 17.91 -51.54 -22.39
C ALA A 2 18.28 -50.24 -21.65
N THR A 3 19.54 -49.80 -21.70
CA THR A 3 20.03 -48.58 -21.03
C THR A 3 19.55 -47.28 -21.69
N SER A 4 19.25 -47.30 -23.00
CA SER A 4 18.74 -46.13 -23.72
C SER A 4 17.29 -45.83 -23.32
N ILE A 5 16.46 -46.87 -23.15
CA ILE A 5 15.03 -46.74 -22.79
C ILE A 5 14.87 -46.17 -21.37
N LEU A 6 15.71 -46.61 -20.42
CA LEU A 6 15.73 -46.10 -19.05
C LEU A 6 16.10 -44.61 -18.98
N TYR A 7 16.99 -44.14 -19.85
CA TYR A 7 17.37 -42.73 -19.91
C TYR A 7 16.24 -41.87 -20.48
N THR A 8 15.55 -42.34 -21.52
CA THR A 8 14.39 -41.63 -22.10
C THR A 8 13.23 -41.58 -21.12
N GLN A 9 12.99 -42.65 -20.37
CA GLN A 9 11.93 -42.71 -19.36
C GLN A 9 12.23 -41.80 -18.16
N HIS A 10 13.51 -41.69 -17.74
CA HIS A 10 13.93 -40.76 -16.71
C HIS A 10 13.81 -39.29 -17.16
N GLN A 11 14.07 -38.99 -18.44
CA GLN A 11 13.89 -37.65 -19.00
C GLN A 11 12.41 -37.26 -19.12
N ILE A 12 11.54 -38.19 -19.52
CA ILE A 12 10.09 -37.99 -19.60
C ILE A 12 9.47 -37.84 -18.20
N ASN A 13 9.94 -38.59 -17.20
CA ASN A 13 9.48 -38.42 -15.82
C ASN A 13 9.98 -37.09 -15.22
N ARG A 14 11.22 -36.66 -15.50
CA ARG A 14 11.68 -35.32 -15.11
C ARG A 14 10.90 -34.21 -15.80
N SER A 15 10.51 -34.37 -17.08
CA SER A 15 9.69 -33.36 -17.76
C SER A 15 8.27 -33.33 -17.21
N LYS A 16 7.68 -34.48 -16.85
CA LYS A 16 6.37 -34.55 -16.18
C LYS A 16 6.40 -33.98 -14.76
N GLU A 17 7.46 -34.22 -13.99
CA GLU A 17 7.68 -33.59 -12.67
C GLU A 17 7.91 -32.07 -12.79
N ALA A 18 8.66 -31.60 -13.80
CA ALA A 18 8.85 -30.17 -14.06
C ALA A 18 7.55 -29.48 -14.54
N THR A 19 6.62 -30.21 -15.15
CA THR A 19 5.32 -29.69 -15.56
C THR A 19 4.30 -29.75 -14.41
N ALA A 20 4.36 -30.77 -13.55
CA ALA A 20 3.55 -30.85 -12.33
C ALA A 20 3.99 -29.83 -11.27
N ALA A 21 5.29 -29.52 -11.17
CA ALA A 21 5.82 -28.47 -10.30
C ALA A 21 5.44 -27.04 -10.75
N ARG A 22 4.90 -26.86 -11.96
CA ARG A 22 4.33 -25.57 -12.41
C ARG A 22 2.90 -25.33 -11.92
N SER A 23 2.28 -26.31 -11.24
CA SER A 23 0.91 -26.25 -10.73
C SER A 23 0.82 -25.97 -9.22
N MET A 24 1.85 -25.37 -8.62
CA MET A 24 1.79 -24.89 -7.23
C MET A 24 1.91 -23.37 -7.25
N CYS A 25 0.81 -22.70 -6.88
CA CYS A 25 0.58 -21.25 -6.84
C CYS A 25 1.84 -20.39 -7.04
N ARG A 26 2.06 -19.93 -8.28
CA ARG A 26 3.02 -18.85 -8.57
C ARG A 26 2.52 -17.59 -7.87
N GLY A 27 3.02 -17.34 -6.68
CA GLY A 27 2.78 -16.12 -5.92
C GLY A 27 3.27 -14.87 -6.65
N VAL A 28 3.21 -13.73 -5.96
CA VAL A 28 3.68 -12.45 -6.50
C VAL A 28 5.21 -12.50 -6.67
N ARG A 29 5.69 -12.40 -7.91
CA ARG A 29 7.11 -12.23 -8.21
C ARG A 29 7.30 -10.87 -8.86
N VAL A 30 7.97 -9.96 -8.16
CA VAL A 30 8.29 -8.64 -8.67
C VAL A 30 9.72 -8.68 -9.22
N GLU A 31 9.85 -8.43 -10.52
CA GLU A 31 11.13 -8.14 -11.17
C GLU A 31 11.14 -6.64 -11.52
N ASP A 32 12.31 -6.08 -11.86
CA ASP A 32 12.45 -4.62 -12.03
C ASP A 32 11.57 -4.04 -13.15
N GLU A 33 11.40 -4.77 -14.26
CA GLU A 33 10.57 -4.32 -15.39
C GLU A 33 9.11 -4.80 -15.30
N PHE A 34 8.89 -6.00 -14.72
CA PHE A 34 7.60 -6.68 -14.73
C PHE A 34 7.27 -7.33 -13.40
N THR A 35 5.98 -7.32 -13.06
CA THR A 35 5.45 -8.09 -11.94
C THR A 35 4.59 -9.22 -12.46
N TRP A 36 4.87 -10.42 -11.96
CA TRP A 36 4.03 -11.60 -12.11
C TRP A 36 3.06 -11.67 -10.94
N LEU A 37 1.77 -11.50 -11.23
CA LEU A 37 0.68 -11.62 -10.27
C LEU A 37 -0.21 -12.80 -10.66
N CYS A 38 -0.13 -13.90 -9.90
CA CYS A 38 -0.99 -15.08 -10.07
C CYS A 38 -1.11 -15.58 -11.53
N GLY A 39 0.02 -15.60 -12.26
CA GLY A 39 0.08 -16.06 -13.65
C GLY A 39 -0.10 -14.97 -14.72
N PHE A 40 -0.49 -13.75 -14.35
CA PHE A 40 -0.54 -12.60 -15.26
C PHE A 40 0.76 -11.80 -15.22
N TRP A 41 1.25 -11.44 -16.40
CA TRP A 41 2.41 -10.57 -16.58
C TRP A 41 1.92 -9.13 -16.79
N MET A 42 2.40 -8.21 -15.96
CA MET A 42 2.09 -6.79 -16.06
C MET A 42 3.34 -5.94 -15.95
N ARG A 43 3.43 -4.89 -16.77
CA ARG A 43 4.50 -3.89 -16.71
C ARG A 43 4.41 -3.10 -15.42
N ASN A 44 5.53 -2.96 -14.71
CA ASN A 44 5.58 -2.20 -13.46
C ASN A 44 5.07 -0.77 -13.62
N ARG A 45 5.38 -0.12 -14.75
CA ARG A 45 4.83 1.22 -15.09
C ARG A 45 3.30 1.25 -15.05
N SER A 46 2.63 0.26 -15.63
CA SER A 46 1.15 0.21 -15.65
C SER A 46 0.58 -0.05 -14.26
N ILE A 47 1.24 -0.91 -13.47
CA ILE A 47 0.82 -1.19 -12.09
C ILE A 47 0.98 0.06 -11.23
N VAL A 48 2.13 0.74 -11.31
CA VAL A 48 2.40 1.98 -10.58
C VAL A 48 1.38 3.06 -10.94
N ILE A 49 1.07 3.26 -12.23
CA ILE A 49 0.04 4.22 -12.66
C ILE A 49 -1.33 3.85 -12.07
N THR A 50 -1.71 2.56 -12.09
CA THR A 50 -3.02 2.11 -11.60
C THR A 50 -3.13 2.28 -10.09
N LEU A 51 -2.15 1.81 -9.33
CA LEU A 51 -2.13 1.90 -7.87
C LEU A 51 -2.00 3.36 -7.41
N ALA A 52 -1.16 4.16 -8.07
CA ALA A 52 -1.07 5.60 -7.79
C ALA A 52 -2.40 6.32 -8.07
N SER A 53 -3.10 5.95 -9.15
CA SER A 53 -4.42 6.54 -9.47
C SER A 53 -5.46 6.19 -8.40
N LEU A 54 -5.52 4.93 -7.98
CA LEU A 54 -6.42 4.49 -6.92
C LEU A 54 -6.10 5.20 -5.59
N GLN A 55 -4.83 5.27 -5.22
CA GLN A 55 -4.41 5.94 -3.98
C GLN A 55 -4.61 7.45 -4.05
N PHE A 56 -4.51 8.07 -5.23
CA PHE A 56 -4.79 9.49 -5.42
C PHE A 56 -6.26 9.79 -5.14
N VAL A 57 -7.17 8.96 -5.66
CA VAL A 57 -8.61 9.08 -5.37
C VAL A 57 -8.87 8.95 -3.87
N VAL A 58 -8.27 7.96 -3.21
CA VAL A 58 -8.40 7.78 -1.76
C VAL A 58 -7.87 8.98 -0.98
N ALA A 59 -6.72 9.54 -1.38
CA ALA A 59 -6.15 10.74 -0.76
C ALA A 59 -7.06 11.97 -0.93
N CYS A 60 -7.71 12.14 -2.08
CA CYS A 60 -8.68 13.22 -2.31
C CYS A 60 -9.92 13.07 -1.42
N PHE A 61 -10.44 11.84 -1.26
CA PHE A 61 -11.55 11.60 -0.33
C PHE A 61 -11.16 11.90 1.12
N ALA A 62 -9.98 11.45 1.55
CA ALA A 62 -9.47 11.73 2.88
C ALA A 62 -9.25 13.23 3.13
N PHE A 63 -8.71 13.96 2.14
CA PHE A 63 -8.59 15.41 2.24
C PHE A 63 -9.96 16.09 2.32
N SER A 64 -10.97 15.57 1.61
CA SER A 64 -12.34 16.06 1.68
C SER A 64 -12.94 15.88 3.09
N GLN A 65 -12.54 14.84 3.85
CA GLN A 65 -12.92 14.68 5.25
C GLN A 65 -12.43 15.86 6.11
N HIS A 66 -11.20 16.34 5.87
CA HIS A 66 -10.63 17.50 6.57
C HIS A 66 -11.34 18.80 6.18
N ILE A 67 -11.63 19.01 4.89
CA ILE A 67 -12.38 20.20 4.44
C ILE A 67 -13.76 20.25 5.12
N TYR A 68 -14.50 19.13 5.11
CA TYR A 68 -15.81 19.06 5.72
C TYR A 68 -15.73 19.27 7.24
N SER A 69 -14.75 18.66 7.91
CA SER A 69 -14.51 18.83 9.33
C SER A 69 -14.30 20.30 9.71
N VAL A 70 -13.47 21.02 8.95
CA VAL A 70 -13.19 22.45 9.20
C VAL A 70 -14.44 23.29 8.93
N ALA A 71 -15.14 23.04 7.83
CA ALA A 71 -16.32 23.80 7.43
C ALA A 71 -17.49 23.66 8.43
N SER A 72 -17.75 22.46 8.93
CA SER A 72 -18.90 22.16 9.79
C SER A 72 -18.60 22.27 11.28
N PHE A 73 -17.40 21.85 11.72
CA PHE A 73 -17.07 21.71 13.14
C PHE A 73 -15.95 22.64 13.63
N ARG A 74 -15.33 23.43 12.74
CA ARG A 74 -14.17 24.30 13.02
C ARG A 74 -12.98 23.55 13.65
N LYS A 75 -12.90 22.23 13.42
CA LYS A 75 -11.80 21.36 13.83
C LYS A 75 -11.15 20.76 12.60
N ILE A 76 -9.85 20.49 12.65
CA ILE A 76 -9.11 19.95 11.50
C ILE A 76 -9.52 18.50 11.20
N PHE A 77 -9.77 17.70 12.22
CA PHE A 77 -10.36 16.38 12.06
C PHE A 77 -11.33 16.09 13.21
N ALA A 78 -12.63 16.04 12.91
CA ALA A 78 -13.68 15.77 13.87
C ALA A 78 -14.21 14.36 13.64
N CYS A 79 -13.45 13.35 14.07
CA CYS A 79 -13.89 11.96 14.08
C CYS A 79 -14.31 11.54 15.49
N ASN A 80 -15.55 11.07 15.63
CA ASN A 80 -16.07 10.51 16.87
C ASN A 80 -16.98 9.31 16.55
N PHE A 81 -16.88 8.24 17.33
CA PHE A 81 -17.70 7.04 17.16
C PHE A 81 -19.08 7.14 17.85
N ASN A 82 -19.31 8.16 18.67
CA ASN A 82 -20.58 8.40 19.33
C ASN A 82 -21.62 8.96 18.34
N GLN A 83 -22.60 8.12 17.99
CA GLN A 83 -23.64 8.39 16.99
C GLN A 83 -24.54 9.59 17.34
N THR A 84 -24.66 9.96 18.61
CA THR A 84 -25.52 11.08 19.04
C THR A 84 -25.02 12.45 18.58
N ILE A 85 -23.72 12.59 18.31
CA ILE A 85 -23.09 13.86 17.91
C ILE A 85 -22.97 13.96 16.37
N MET A 86 -22.97 12.83 15.66
CA MET A 86 -22.57 12.76 14.24
C MET A 86 -23.60 12.11 13.29
N ALA A 87 -24.90 12.16 13.61
CA ALA A 87 -25.97 11.52 12.81
C ALA A 87 -26.01 11.94 11.31
N ASN A 88 -25.49 13.13 10.96
CA ASN A 88 -25.39 13.61 9.57
C ASN A 88 -23.97 13.49 8.96
N ALA A 89 -23.01 12.94 9.70
CA ALA A 89 -21.59 12.94 9.35
C ALA A 89 -20.95 11.54 9.47
N SER A 90 -21.65 10.50 9.00
CA SER A 90 -21.12 9.13 8.93
C SER A 90 -19.84 9.01 8.10
N PHE A 91 -19.56 9.99 7.24
CA PHE A 91 -18.31 10.09 6.49
C PHE A 91 -17.09 10.45 7.38
N LEU A 92 -17.31 11.05 8.55
CA LEU A 92 -16.25 11.48 9.47
C LEU A 92 -16.00 10.47 10.60
N SER A 93 -16.91 9.51 10.80
CA SER A 93 -16.74 8.44 11.80
C SER A 93 -15.72 7.38 11.40
N TYR A 94 -15.06 7.53 10.25
CA TYR A 94 -14.13 6.54 9.70
C TYR A 94 -12.87 7.22 9.16
N ASP A 95 -11.70 6.65 9.44
CA ASP A 95 -10.43 7.05 8.85
C ASP A 95 -10.10 6.15 7.64
N ILE A 96 -10.30 6.66 6.43
CA ILE A 96 -10.09 5.89 5.20
C ILE A 96 -8.59 5.63 4.94
N ILE A 97 -7.71 6.48 5.44
CA ILE A 97 -6.26 6.39 5.18
C ILE A 97 -5.64 5.36 6.14
N ILE A 98 -5.90 5.48 7.43
CA ILE A 98 -5.34 4.57 8.43
C ILE A 98 -6.15 3.25 8.49
N PHE A 99 -7.24 3.14 7.72
CA PHE A 99 -8.20 2.04 7.77
C PHE A 99 -8.82 1.88 9.17
N ASP A 100 -8.96 2.98 9.92
CA ASP A 100 -9.61 2.99 11.23
C ASP A 100 -11.12 3.18 11.05
N PHE A 101 -11.80 2.06 10.83
CA PHE A 101 -13.26 1.99 10.75
C PHE A 101 -13.91 1.71 12.12
N GLY A 102 -13.25 2.12 13.21
CA GLY A 102 -13.61 1.72 14.58
C GLY A 102 -12.83 0.51 15.08
N LEU A 103 -11.72 0.17 14.42
CA LEU A 103 -10.83 -0.91 14.87
C LEU A 103 -10.25 -0.56 16.24
N PHE A 104 -9.72 0.66 16.39
CA PHE A 104 -9.13 1.08 17.65
C PHE A 104 -10.18 1.33 18.72
N HIS A 105 -11.39 1.77 18.34
CA HIS A 105 -12.52 1.84 19.27
C HIS A 105 -12.79 0.49 19.93
N GLU A 106 -12.85 -0.59 19.16
CA GLU A 106 -13.11 -1.93 19.69
C GLU A 106 -11.89 -2.51 20.45
N LEU A 107 -10.66 -2.27 19.98
CA LEU A 107 -9.43 -2.82 20.59
C LEU A 107 -9.01 -2.12 21.89
N ILE A 108 -9.01 -0.80 21.91
CA ILE A 108 -8.47 0.02 23.01
C ILE A 108 -9.52 0.93 23.67
N GLN A 109 -10.81 0.80 23.29
CA GLN A 109 -11.95 1.50 23.91
C GLN A 109 -11.86 3.04 23.81
N VAL A 110 -11.23 3.55 22.74
CA VAL A 110 -11.12 4.99 22.45
C VAL A 110 -12.37 5.54 21.78
N GLN A 111 -12.82 6.76 22.13
CA GLN A 111 -14.08 7.32 21.62
C GLN A 111 -13.93 8.09 20.29
N GLU A 112 -12.70 8.44 19.93
CA GLU A 112 -12.36 9.17 18.71
C GLU A 112 -11.40 8.35 17.84
N CYS A 113 -11.24 8.72 16.56
CA CYS A 113 -10.24 8.08 15.69
C CYS A 113 -8.83 8.27 16.28
N ILE A 114 -7.93 7.32 16.04
CA ILE A 114 -6.55 7.38 16.56
C ILE A 114 -5.80 8.66 16.14
N ALA A 115 -6.08 9.17 14.94
CA ALA A 115 -5.51 10.41 14.43
C ALA A 115 -5.84 11.64 15.30
N ASN A 116 -7.00 11.65 15.98
CA ASN A 116 -7.34 12.74 16.89
C ASN A 116 -6.50 12.72 18.16
N TYR A 117 -6.17 11.53 18.67
CA TYR A 117 -5.35 11.38 19.88
C TYR A 117 -3.88 11.70 19.65
N LEU A 118 -3.35 11.45 18.45
CA LEU A 118 -1.93 11.68 18.15
C LEU A 118 -1.62 13.18 18.05
N ASP A 119 -2.41 13.90 17.26
CA ASP A 119 -2.08 15.28 16.89
C ASP A 119 -3.31 16.12 16.50
N GLY A 120 -4.53 15.63 16.74
CA GLY A 120 -5.76 16.28 16.29
C GLY A 120 -5.97 16.26 14.78
N GLY A 121 -5.21 15.44 14.04
CA GLY A 121 -5.31 15.27 12.59
C GLY A 121 -4.53 16.27 11.73
N TYR A 122 -3.61 17.07 12.31
CA TYR A 122 -2.81 18.07 11.60
C TYR A 122 -1.79 17.44 10.64
N MET A 123 -0.95 16.54 11.14
CA MET A 123 -0.01 15.73 10.37
C MET A 123 -0.75 14.92 9.31
N ARG A 124 -1.95 14.42 9.60
CA ARG A 124 -2.77 13.70 8.60
C ARG A 124 -3.25 14.61 7.48
N CYS A 125 -3.68 15.83 7.78
CA CYS A 125 -4.06 16.82 6.77
C CYS A 125 -2.86 17.19 5.87
N LEU A 126 -1.71 17.49 6.50
CA LEU A 126 -0.47 17.80 5.78
C LEU A 126 0.01 16.61 4.93
N TRP A 127 -0.14 15.39 5.48
CA TRP A 127 0.13 14.15 4.79
C TRP A 127 -0.73 13.97 3.54
N CYS A 128 -2.05 14.16 3.66
CA CYS A 128 -2.96 14.03 2.52
C CYS A 128 -2.62 15.02 1.40
N LEU A 129 -2.28 16.26 1.74
CA LEU A 129 -1.83 17.27 0.79
C LEU A 129 -0.54 16.86 0.09
N GLY A 130 0.48 16.50 0.87
CA GLY A 130 1.77 16.06 0.33
C GLY A 130 1.65 14.82 -0.54
N GLN A 131 0.86 13.83 -0.10
CA GLN A 131 0.65 12.56 -0.79
C GLN A 131 -0.13 12.78 -2.09
N ALA A 132 -1.18 13.62 -2.08
CA ALA A 132 -1.90 13.97 -3.29
C ALA A 132 -1.00 14.69 -4.30
N ALA A 133 -0.16 15.63 -3.85
CA ALA A 133 0.79 16.32 -4.72
C ALA A 133 1.85 15.37 -5.31
N ALA A 134 2.43 14.49 -4.48
CA ALA A 134 3.42 13.50 -4.90
C ALA A 134 2.84 12.49 -5.90
N LEU A 135 1.62 12.00 -5.65
CA LEU A 135 0.90 11.11 -6.57
C LEU A 135 0.56 11.80 -7.88
N LEU A 136 0.08 13.05 -7.83
CA LEU A 136 -0.23 13.82 -9.04
C LEU A 136 1.03 14.04 -9.88
N LEU A 137 2.15 14.43 -9.26
CA LEU A 137 3.42 14.58 -9.95
C LEU A 137 3.86 13.26 -10.59
N ALA A 138 3.83 12.16 -9.85
CA ALA A 138 4.21 10.84 -10.37
C ALA A 138 3.32 10.39 -11.52
N LEU A 139 2.01 10.64 -11.46
CA LEU A 139 1.07 10.33 -12.53
C LEU A 139 1.36 11.16 -13.78
N LEU A 140 1.57 12.48 -13.63
CA LEU A 140 1.91 13.37 -14.74
C LEU A 140 3.21 12.94 -15.41
N VAL A 141 4.23 12.61 -14.62
CA VAL A 141 5.52 12.12 -15.12
C VAL A 141 5.33 10.79 -15.86
N CYS A 142 4.68 9.81 -15.21
CA CYS A 142 4.52 8.48 -15.78
C CYS A 142 3.61 8.45 -17.01
N LEU A 143 2.69 9.39 -17.17
CA LEU A 143 1.79 9.47 -18.33
C LEU A 143 2.36 10.34 -19.46
N CYS A 144 2.87 11.52 -19.13
CA CYS A 144 3.26 12.53 -20.12
C CYS A 144 4.72 12.43 -20.55
N VAL A 145 5.60 11.86 -19.72
CA VAL A 145 7.06 11.85 -19.97
C VAL A 145 7.53 10.41 -20.18
N ARG A 146 7.99 10.11 -21.40
CA ARG A 146 8.46 8.75 -21.74
C ARG A 146 9.82 8.40 -21.12
N ASN A 147 10.67 9.39 -20.94
CA ASN A 147 12.06 9.25 -20.48
C ASN A 147 12.30 10.19 -19.29
N ALA A 148 11.55 10.00 -18.21
CA ALA A 148 11.62 10.86 -17.05
C ALA A 148 12.95 10.68 -16.30
N HIS A 149 13.39 11.73 -15.61
CA HIS A 149 14.52 11.63 -14.70
C HIS A 149 14.08 10.86 -13.44
N PRO A 150 14.81 9.84 -12.95
CA PRO A 150 14.38 9.02 -11.79
C PRO A 150 14.07 9.81 -10.53
N LEU A 151 14.79 10.93 -10.29
CA LEU A 151 14.52 11.88 -9.21
C LEU A 151 13.07 12.40 -9.16
N SER A 152 12.34 12.40 -10.28
CA SER A 152 10.95 12.83 -10.31
C SER A 152 10.01 11.90 -9.53
N LEU A 153 10.42 10.66 -9.27
CA LEU A 153 9.68 9.70 -8.44
C LEU A 153 10.00 9.82 -6.94
N TRP A 154 11.03 10.59 -6.56
CA TRP A 154 11.45 10.74 -5.16
C TRP A 154 10.35 11.23 -4.23
N PRO A 155 9.54 12.26 -4.56
CA PRO A 155 8.47 12.70 -3.68
C PRO A 155 7.49 11.57 -3.38
N LEU A 156 7.12 10.76 -4.38
CA LEU A 156 6.23 9.63 -4.18
C LEU A 156 6.90 8.51 -3.36
N LEU A 157 8.17 8.23 -3.60
CA LEU A 157 8.93 7.25 -2.81
C LEU A 157 8.99 7.64 -1.33
N ILE A 158 9.42 8.87 -1.03
CA ILE A 158 9.52 9.35 0.35
C ILE A 158 8.16 9.23 1.04
N MET A 159 7.11 9.70 0.37
CA MET A 159 5.79 9.68 0.97
C MET A 159 5.27 8.25 1.13
N GLN A 160 5.37 7.39 0.12
CA GLN A 160 4.89 6.01 0.25
C GLN A 160 5.64 5.21 1.32
N ASN A 161 6.95 5.42 1.48
CA ASN A 161 7.74 4.77 2.52
C ASN A 161 7.34 5.26 3.92
N ALA A 162 7.21 6.56 4.14
CA ALA A 162 6.79 7.11 5.43
C ALA A 162 5.35 6.66 5.79
N TYR A 163 4.47 6.51 4.81
CA TYR A 163 3.14 5.94 5.04
C TYR A 163 3.17 4.48 5.48
N CYS A 164 3.92 3.63 4.78
CA CYS A 164 4.07 2.22 5.16
C CYS A 164 4.68 2.09 6.56
N PHE A 165 5.69 2.90 6.85
CA PHE A 165 6.31 2.95 8.17
C PHE A 165 5.33 3.37 9.28
N GLY A 166 4.49 4.39 9.03
CA GLY A 166 3.44 4.80 9.96
C GLY A 166 2.43 3.68 10.27
N LEU A 167 1.99 2.93 9.26
CA LEU A 167 1.09 1.78 9.46
C LEU A 167 1.76 0.66 10.26
N VAL A 168 3.05 0.40 10.04
CA VAL A 168 3.81 -0.58 10.84
C VAL A 168 3.92 -0.14 12.29
N ILE A 169 4.21 1.14 12.56
CA ILE A 169 4.26 1.66 13.93
C ILE A 169 2.92 1.47 14.63
N LEU A 170 1.81 1.79 13.97
CA LEU A 170 0.47 1.61 14.53
C LEU A 170 0.16 0.12 14.80
N THR A 171 0.59 -0.76 13.89
CA THR A 171 0.45 -2.22 14.06
C THR A 171 1.24 -2.70 15.29
N ILE A 172 2.48 -2.23 15.46
CA ILE A 172 3.33 -2.59 16.61
C ILE A 172 2.75 -2.03 17.91
N ALA A 173 2.29 -0.77 17.90
CA ALA A 173 1.71 -0.11 19.07
C ALA A 173 0.45 -0.81 19.58
N THR A 174 -0.24 -1.57 18.73
CA THR A 174 -1.44 -2.33 19.08
C THR A 174 -1.26 -3.84 18.97
N ALA A 175 -0.02 -4.31 18.83
CA ALA A 175 0.29 -5.72 18.56
C ALA A 175 -0.16 -6.64 19.71
N ASP A 176 -0.06 -6.20 20.96
CA ASP A 176 -0.50 -6.97 22.13
C ASP A 176 -2.02 -7.24 22.08
N LYS A 177 -2.83 -6.21 21.84
CA LYS A 177 -4.29 -6.31 21.75
C LYS A 177 -4.75 -7.04 20.49
N LEU A 178 -4.06 -6.80 19.38
CA LEU A 178 -4.34 -7.45 18.11
C LEU A 178 -4.04 -8.95 18.19
N LEU A 179 -2.92 -9.35 18.81
CA LEU A 179 -2.56 -10.75 18.99
C LEU A 179 -3.55 -11.49 19.89
N VAL A 180 -3.97 -10.88 21.00
CA VAL A 180 -5.00 -11.47 21.88
C VAL A 180 -6.31 -11.69 21.13
N SER A 181 -6.73 -10.70 20.32
CA SER A 181 -7.96 -10.77 19.54
C SER A 181 -7.92 -11.83 18.43
N ILE A 182 -6.74 -12.07 17.85
CA ILE A 182 -6.53 -13.13 16.84
C ILE A 182 -6.51 -14.52 17.48
N LEU A 183 -5.83 -14.68 18.62
CA LEU A 183 -5.70 -15.97 19.31
C LEU A 183 -7.02 -16.42 19.96
N HIS A 184 -7.82 -15.48 20.43
CA HIS A 184 -9.13 -15.72 21.03
C HIS A 184 -10.21 -14.94 20.28
N PRO A 185 -10.66 -15.44 19.11
CA PRO A 185 -11.64 -14.74 18.28
C PRO A 185 -13.02 -14.76 18.95
N ILE A 186 -13.32 -13.73 19.74
CA ILE A 186 -14.60 -13.61 20.47
C ILE A 186 -15.64 -12.83 19.64
N ASN A 187 -15.21 -11.90 18.78
CA ASN A 187 -16.09 -11.01 18.05
C ASN A 187 -15.82 -11.04 16.52
N PRO A 188 -16.76 -11.52 15.69
CA PRO A 188 -16.58 -11.60 14.23
C PRO A 188 -16.44 -10.22 13.58
N ARG A 189 -17.07 -9.18 14.14
CA ARG A 189 -16.93 -7.80 13.63
C ARG A 189 -15.50 -7.29 13.81
N LEU A 190 -14.91 -7.51 14.98
CA LEU A 190 -13.53 -7.12 15.27
C LEU A 190 -12.54 -7.83 14.33
N ASN A 191 -12.73 -9.13 14.09
CA ASN A 191 -11.88 -9.89 13.17
C ASN A 191 -11.94 -9.35 11.73
N LEU A 192 -13.13 -8.93 11.28
CA LEU A 192 -13.31 -8.32 9.96
C LEU A 192 -12.64 -6.94 9.87
N LEU A 193 -12.68 -6.13 10.94
CA LEU A 193 -11.93 -4.87 11.01
C LEU A 193 -10.41 -5.10 10.98
N ILE A 194 -9.90 -6.09 11.71
CA ILE A 194 -8.49 -6.50 11.68
C ILE A 194 -8.10 -6.94 10.27
N LEU A 195 -8.95 -7.72 9.59
CA LEU A 195 -8.71 -8.16 8.22
C LEU A 195 -8.63 -6.98 7.24
N TYR A 196 -9.53 -6.00 7.35
CA TYR A 196 -9.48 -4.80 6.50
C TYR A 196 -8.20 -4.00 6.73
N TYR A 197 -7.84 -3.74 7.99
CA TYR A 197 -6.61 -3.02 8.34
C TYR A 197 -5.36 -3.78 7.86
N GLY A 198 -5.29 -5.09 8.08
CA GLY A 198 -4.18 -5.94 7.64
C GLY A 198 -4.06 -6.00 6.12
N THR A 199 -5.17 -6.13 5.41
CA THR A 199 -5.20 -6.13 3.94
C THR A 199 -4.77 -4.78 3.38
N GLY A 200 -5.30 -3.67 3.92
CA GLY A 200 -4.93 -2.32 3.53
C GLY A 200 -3.44 -2.04 3.77
N THR A 201 -2.92 -2.45 4.92
CA THR A 201 -1.49 -2.34 5.26
C THR A 201 -0.64 -3.19 4.31
N GLY A 202 -1.03 -4.43 4.04
CA GLY A 202 -0.32 -5.33 3.13
C GLY A 202 -0.31 -4.81 1.68
N LEU A 203 -1.43 -4.30 1.17
CA LEU A 203 -1.51 -3.72 -0.17
C LEU A 203 -0.63 -2.47 -0.32
N ASN A 204 -0.55 -1.63 0.72
CA ASN A 204 0.33 -0.46 0.70
C ASN A 204 1.82 -0.83 0.70
N HIS A 205 2.20 -1.87 1.45
CA HIS A 205 3.56 -2.41 1.42
C HIS A 205 3.88 -3.02 0.07
N LEU A 206 2.94 -3.77 -0.52
CA LEU A 206 3.12 -4.31 -1.87
C LEU A 206 3.29 -3.20 -2.89
N PHE A 207 2.49 -2.13 -2.81
CA PHE A 207 2.64 -0.98 -3.70
C PHE A 207 4.02 -0.31 -3.51
N CYS A 208 4.45 -0.10 -2.27
CA CYS A 208 5.78 0.46 -1.97
C CYS A 208 6.91 -0.39 -2.57
N TYR A 209 6.80 -1.72 -2.45
CA TYR A 209 7.76 -2.65 -3.00
C TYR A 209 7.82 -2.59 -4.54
N ILE A 210 6.67 -2.58 -5.21
CA ILE A 210 6.60 -2.43 -6.68
C ILE A 210 7.14 -1.07 -7.13
N LEU A 211 6.84 0.00 -6.38
CA LEU A 211 7.32 1.35 -6.66
C LEU A 211 8.87 1.43 -6.60
N TRP A 212 9.48 0.77 -5.61
CA TRP A 212 10.94 0.64 -5.51
C TRP A 212 11.56 -0.10 -6.69
N HIS A 213 10.98 -1.23 -7.08
CA HIS A 213 11.43 -1.97 -8.26
C HIS A 213 11.31 -1.16 -9.56
N TYR A 214 10.21 -0.41 -9.71
CA TYR A 214 10.04 0.50 -10.83
C TYR A 214 11.08 1.64 -10.83
N TYR A 215 11.40 2.19 -9.65
CA TYR A 215 12.44 3.21 -9.53
C TYR A 215 13.82 2.69 -9.95
N TRP A 216 14.22 1.51 -9.46
CA TRP A 216 15.52 0.92 -9.83
C TRP A 216 15.61 0.62 -11.32
N PHE A 217 14.51 0.19 -11.94
CA PHE A 217 14.45 0.02 -13.39
C PHE A 217 14.66 1.33 -14.13
N GLU A 218 13.98 2.42 -13.74
CA GLU A 218 14.15 3.73 -14.37
C GLU A 218 15.56 4.30 -14.15
N GLU A 219 16.17 4.07 -12.98
CA GLU A 219 17.55 4.42 -12.68
C GLU A 219 18.53 3.68 -13.60
N TYR A 220 18.38 2.36 -13.73
CA TYR A 220 19.18 1.55 -14.64
C TYR A 220 19.07 2.05 -16.09
N GLN A 221 17.84 2.28 -16.57
CA GLN A 221 17.59 2.80 -17.92
C GLN A 221 18.16 4.21 -18.12
N PHE A 222 18.10 5.07 -17.10
CA PHE A 222 18.68 6.41 -17.16
C PHE A 222 20.22 6.37 -17.26
N THR A 223 20.87 5.56 -16.44
CA THR A 223 22.33 5.39 -16.49
C THR A 223 22.78 4.75 -17.80
N ALA A 224 22.05 3.75 -18.30
CA ALA A 224 22.34 3.13 -19.60
C ALA A 224 22.25 4.12 -20.77
N ARG A 225 21.33 5.09 -20.72
CA ARG A 225 21.14 6.10 -21.79
C ARG A 225 22.12 7.27 -21.70
N THR A 226 22.43 7.74 -20.50
CA THR A 226 23.15 9.00 -20.29
C THR A 226 24.60 8.82 -19.83
N GLY A 227 24.98 7.63 -19.38
CA GLY A 227 26.26 7.36 -18.72
C GLY A 227 26.44 8.06 -17.38
N LYS A 228 25.40 8.74 -16.86
CA LYS A 228 25.43 9.45 -15.58
C LYS A 228 24.78 8.60 -14.49
N HIS A 229 25.41 8.56 -13.33
CA HIS A 229 24.80 8.00 -12.13
C HIS A 229 23.80 8.98 -11.53
N VAL A 230 22.68 8.46 -11.05
CA VAL A 230 21.73 9.21 -10.24
C VAL A 230 22.28 9.30 -8.82
N ILE A 231 21.97 10.39 -8.11
CA ILE A 231 22.30 10.51 -6.68
C ILE A 231 21.60 9.34 -5.96
N PRO A 232 22.32 8.51 -5.19
CA PRO A 232 21.68 7.41 -4.48
C PRO A 232 20.69 7.99 -3.47
N PHE A 233 19.52 7.36 -3.36
CA PHE A 233 18.51 7.74 -2.37
C PHE A 233 19.02 7.62 -0.92
N TRP A 234 20.14 6.92 -0.70
CA TRP A 234 20.71 6.60 0.62
C TRP A 234 21.89 7.48 1.05
N VAL A 235 22.10 8.64 0.42
CA VAL A 235 23.14 9.61 0.81
C VAL A 235 22.60 10.67 1.74
#